data_AF-A0A1Y2H2S7-F1
#
_entry.id   AF-A0A1Y2H2S7-F1
#
_cell.length_a   1.000
_cell.length_b   1.000
_cell.length_c   1.000
_cell.angle_alpha   90.00
_cell.angle_beta   90.00
_cell.angle_gamma   90.00
#
_symmetry.space_group_name_H-M   'P 1'
#
loop_
_entity.id
_entity.type
_entity.pdbx_description
1 polymer ?
#
loop_
_entity_poly.entity_id
_entity_poly.type
_entity_poly.pdbx_seq_one_letter_code
_entity_poly.pdbx_strand_id
1 'polypeptide(L)'
;MVWKTRPQKLCETVESLMINERNIVDVDGIVQAILSNCPRLKKFVGPKITMTEIANGAEWVSTGLTMLEIDLEIDTDQETTEGMEKTRSVFKQLGKLTQLQSLKLIKVDSRKRTLDLRLRTGLDELANLKWLRLLSFSNNCFQEIDLEEATWIVENWPRIKYWNGNMMCNILAPHNIYIGYWAKRLRK
;
A
#
# COMPACT_ATOMS: atom_id res chain seq x y z
N MET A 1 2.05 17.85 -46.33
CA MET A 1 2.23 16.81 -45.29
C MET A 1 1.58 17.31 -44.01
N VAL A 2 0.46 16.71 -43.61
CA VAL A 2 -0.24 17.06 -42.36
C VAL A 2 0.33 16.19 -41.25
N TRP A 3 1.02 16.79 -40.28
CA TRP A 3 1.43 16.10 -39.06
C TRP A 3 0.17 15.82 -38.24
N LYS A 4 -0.38 14.61 -38.35
CA LYS A 4 -1.40 14.13 -37.42
C LYS A 4 -0.68 13.77 -36.11
N THR A 5 -0.58 14.72 -35.19
CA THR A 5 -0.28 14.43 -33.80
C THR A 5 -1.36 13.48 -33.31
N ARG A 6 -1.02 12.19 -33.13
CA ARG A 6 -1.93 11.25 -32.47
C ARG A 6 -2.26 11.86 -31.10
N PRO A 7 -3.54 12.00 -30.73
CA PRO A 7 -3.87 12.44 -29.38
C PRO A 7 -3.25 11.42 -28.42
N GLN A 8 -2.25 11.87 -27.65
CA GLN A 8 -1.65 11.05 -26.61
C GLN A 8 -2.75 10.72 -25.62
N LYS A 9 -2.92 9.44 -25.29
CA LYS A 9 -3.87 9.06 -24.25
C LYS A 9 -3.38 9.68 -22.94
N LEU A 10 -4.28 10.21 -22.12
CA LEU A 10 -3.94 10.89 -20.86
C LEU A 10 -2.91 10.07 -20.03
N CYS A 11 -3.15 8.77 -19.89
CA CYS A 11 -2.27 7.83 -19.18
C CYS A 11 -0.85 7.66 -19.76
N GLU A 12 -0.59 8.06 -21.00
CA GLU A 12 0.76 8.03 -21.60
C GLU A 12 1.64 9.20 -21.12
N THR A 13 1.04 10.19 -20.45
CA THR A 13 1.73 11.43 -20.03
C THR A 13 1.61 11.74 -18.55
N VAL A 14 0.56 11.24 -17.88
CA VAL A 14 0.33 11.53 -16.45
C VAL A 14 1.41 10.87 -15.59
N GLU A 15 2.18 11.72 -14.89
CA GLU A 15 3.16 11.29 -13.90
C GLU A 15 2.67 11.45 -12.46
N SER A 16 1.68 12.31 -12.21
CA SER A 16 1.15 12.58 -10.89
C SER A 16 -0.36 12.77 -10.96
N LEU A 17 -1.10 12.03 -10.14
CA LEU A 17 -2.55 12.11 -10.06
C LEU A 17 -3.00 12.06 -8.61
N MET A 18 -3.91 12.95 -8.24
CA MET A 18 -4.45 13.07 -6.89
C MET A 18 -5.97 13.23 -6.98
N ILE A 19 -6.69 12.26 -6.42
CA ILE A 19 -8.15 12.22 -6.35
C ILE A 19 -8.51 12.34 -4.87
N ASN A 20 -8.86 13.56 -4.44
CA ASN A 20 -9.00 13.91 -3.02
C ASN A 20 -10.38 13.62 -2.42
N GLU A 21 -11.32 13.14 -3.21
CA GLU A 21 -12.69 12.94 -2.73
C GLU A 21 -12.83 11.56 -2.08
N ARG A 22 -12.65 11.54 -0.76
CA ARG A 22 -12.75 10.34 0.09
C ARG A 22 -14.19 9.87 0.35
N ASN A 23 -15.18 10.61 -0.16
CA ASN A 23 -16.60 10.39 0.08
C ASN A 23 -17.41 10.08 -1.19
N ILE A 24 -16.75 9.85 -2.34
CA ILE A 24 -17.50 9.43 -3.52
C ILE A 24 -17.95 7.99 -3.28
N VAL A 25 -19.26 7.79 -3.25
CA VAL A 25 -19.91 6.50 -2.94
C VAL A 25 -19.78 5.49 -4.09
N ASP A 26 -19.23 5.90 -5.24
CA ASP A 26 -19.25 5.14 -6.49
C ASP A 26 -17.97 5.35 -7.31
N VAL A 27 -16.83 4.94 -6.75
CA VAL A 27 -15.48 5.04 -7.38
C VAL A 27 -14.78 3.69 -7.51
N ASP A 28 -15.57 2.63 -7.41
CA ASP A 28 -15.09 1.26 -7.54
C ASP A 28 -14.37 1.11 -8.89
N GLY A 29 -13.21 0.47 -8.87
CA GLY A 29 -12.38 0.26 -10.05
C GLY A 29 -11.59 1.48 -10.53
N ILE A 30 -11.75 2.70 -9.99
CA ILE A 30 -10.95 3.87 -10.44
C ILE A 30 -9.46 3.66 -10.15
N VAL A 31 -9.11 3.27 -8.93
CA VAL A 31 -7.72 2.99 -8.54
C VAL A 31 -7.15 1.90 -9.44
N GLN A 32 -7.90 0.81 -9.62
CA GLN A 32 -7.49 -0.32 -10.45
C GLN A 32 -7.29 0.08 -11.91
N ALA A 33 -8.21 0.85 -12.48
CA ALA A 33 -8.13 1.34 -13.86
C ALA A 33 -6.91 2.25 -14.07
N ILE A 34 -6.64 3.18 -13.14
CA ILE A 34 -5.48 4.08 -13.23
C ILE A 34 -4.19 3.27 -13.16
N LEU A 35 -4.03 2.41 -12.15
CA LEU A 35 -2.79 1.68 -11.93
C LEU A 35 -2.48 0.69 -13.06
N SER A 36 -3.51 0.13 -13.71
CA SER A 36 -3.38 -0.77 -14.86
C SER A 36 -3.29 -0.09 -16.23
N ASN A 37 -3.54 1.23 -16.34
CA ASN A 37 -3.49 1.93 -17.64
C ASN A 37 -2.44 3.04 -17.74
N CYS A 38 -1.91 3.55 -16.62
CA CYS A 38 -1.02 4.72 -16.60
C CYS A 38 0.46 4.35 -16.31
N PRO A 39 1.25 3.89 -17.31
CA PRO A 39 2.60 3.36 -17.08
C PRO A 39 3.64 4.39 -16.61
N ARG A 40 3.39 5.68 -16.83
CA ARG A 40 4.31 6.76 -16.42
C ARG A 40 4.02 7.34 -15.05
N LEU A 41 3.01 6.82 -14.35
CA LEU A 41 2.58 7.34 -13.06
C LEU A 41 3.68 7.14 -12.01
N LYS A 42 4.13 8.25 -11.41
CA LYS A 42 5.14 8.32 -10.33
C LYS A 42 4.52 8.60 -8.97
N LYS A 43 3.39 9.30 -8.92
CA LYS A 43 2.69 9.63 -7.67
C LYS A 43 1.20 9.43 -7.85
N PHE A 44 0.60 8.68 -6.94
CA PHE A 44 -0.84 8.48 -6.93
C PHE A 44 -1.40 8.63 -5.52
N VAL A 45 -2.40 9.51 -5.41
CA VAL A 45 -3.31 9.58 -4.26
C VAL A 45 -4.69 9.25 -4.80
N GLY A 46 -5.23 8.11 -4.40
CA GLY A 46 -6.47 7.57 -4.93
C GLY A 46 -7.57 7.45 -3.87
N PRO A 47 -8.80 7.22 -4.32
CA PRO A 47 -9.92 6.93 -3.44
C PRO A 47 -9.81 5.50 -2.88
N LYS A 48 -10.94 4.98 -2.39
CA LYS A 48 -11.09 3.61 -1.90
C LYS A 48 -10.85 2.57 -3.00
N ILE A 49 -10.25 1.44 -2.62
CA ILE A 49 -10.18 0.21 -3.39
C ILE A 49 -10.32 -0.99 -2.46
N THR A 50 -11.00 -2.04 -2.89
CA THR A 50 -11.13 -3.29 -2.13
C THR A 50 -10.00 -4.28 -2.42
N MET A 51 -9.76 -5.23 -1.51
CA MET A 51 -8.84 -6.33 -1.78
C MET A 51 -9.32 -7.18 -2.96
N THR A 52 -10.62 -7.43 -3.06
CA THR A 52 -11.20 -8.19 -4.16
C THR A 52 -10.96 -7.51 -5.52
N GLU A 53 -11.07 -6.18 -5.61
CA GLU A 53 -10.75 -5.43 -6.83
C GLU A 53 -9.30 -5.60 -7.27
N ILE A 54 -8.35 -5.56 -6.33
CA ILE A 54 -6.93 -5.73 -6.64
C ILE A 54 -6.63 -7.18 -7.03
N ALA A 55 -7.17 -8.13 -6.27
CA ALA A 55 -6.90 -9.56 -6.46
C ALA A 55 -7.46 -10.08 -7.78
N ASN A 56 -8.64 -9.63 -8.18
CA ASN A 56 -9.29 -10.00 -9.45
C ASN A 56 -8.96 -9.04 -10.60
N GLY A 57 -8.24 -7.96 -10.30
CA GLY A 57 -7.94 -6.89 -11.24
C GLY A 57 -6.83 -7.22 -12.23
N ALA A 58 -6.71 -6.37 -13.24
CA ALA A 58 -5.59 -6.42 -14.18
C ALA A 58 -4.25 -6.11 -13.48
N GLU A 59 -3.15 -6.52 -14.11
CA GLU A 59 -1.82 -6.17 -13.63
C GLU A 59 -1.60 -4.65 -13.62
N TRP A 60 -0.92 -4.16 -12.58
CA TRP A 60 -0.55 -2.75 -12.50
C TRP A 60 0.67 -2.47 -13.38
N VAL A 61 0.51 -1.53 -14.33
CA VAL A 61 1.57 -1.13 -15.27
C VAL A 61 2.36 0.08 -14.78
N SER A 62 1.92 0.71 -13.68
CA SER A 62 2.53 1.89 -13.05
C SER A 62 3.83 1.56 -12.30
N THR A 63 4.76 0.85 -12.93
CA THR A 63 5.99 0.33 -12.28
C THR A 63 6.98 1.41 -11.84
N GLY A 64 6.86 2.63 -12.39
CA GLY A 64 7.61 3.82 -11.98
C GLY A 64 7.06 4.54 -10.75
N LEU A 65 6.05 3.98 -10.07
CA LEU A 65 5.40 4.61 -8.93
C LEU A 65 6.34 4.73 -7.73
N THR A 66 6.51 5.95 -7.24
CA THR A 66 7.34 6.29 -6.06
C THR A 66 6.50 6.58 -4.83
N MET A 67 5.23 6.95 -5.00
CA MET A 67 4.29 7.24 -3.92
C MET A 67 2.91 6.70 -4.26
N LEU A 68 2.36 5.88 -3.37
CA LEU A 68 1.00 5.38 -3.40
C LEU A 68 0.31 5.71 -2.08
N GLU A 69 -0.83 6.39 -2.16
CA GLU A 69 -1.73 6.67 -1.04
C GLU A 69 -3.15 6.31 -1.46
N ILE A 70 -3.73 5.28 -0.87
CA ILE A 70 -5.08 4.78 -1.19
C ILE A 70 -5.81 4.40 0.10
N ASP A 71 -7.13 4.42 0.06
CA ASP A 71 -7.95 3.80 1.12
C ASP A 71 -8.17 2.33 0.76
N LEU A 72 -7.53 1.42 1.49
CA LEU A 72 -7.65 -0.02 1.21
C LEU A 72 -8.69 -0.65 2.12
N GLU A 73 -9.79 -1.08 1.51
CA GLU A 73 -10.87 -1.79 2.19
C GLU A 73 -10.62 -3.30 2.18
N ILE A 74 -10.57 -3.87 3.38
CA ILE A 74 -10.52 -5.33 3.59
C ILE A 74 -11.98 -5.84 3.58
N ASP A 75 -12.43 -6.28 2.41
CA ASP A 75 -13.80 -6.77 2.15
C ASP A 75 -13.95 -8.29 2.32
N THR A 76 -12.87 -8.97 2.73
CA THR A 76 -12.83 -10.42 2.94
C THR A 76 -12.17 -10.80 4.26
N ASP A 77 -12.54 -11.95 4.83
CA ASP A 77 -11.91 -12.44 6.06
C ASP A 77 -10.52 -13.04 5.78
N GLN A 78 -9.48 -12.30 6.16
CA GLN A 78 -8.07 -12.66 5.96
C GLN A 78 -7.62 -13.93 6.69
N GLU A 79 -8.43 -14.48 7.61
CA GLU A 79 -8.14 -15.77 8.29
C GLU A 79 -8.66 -16.99 7.50
N THR A 80 -9.47 -16.77 6.47
CA THR A 80 -9.91 -17.85 5.56
C THR A 80 -8.87 -18.10 4.48
N THR A 81 -8.83 -19.31 3.91
CA THR A 81 -7.94 -19.64 2.78
C THR A 81 -8.10 -18.66 1.62
N GLU A 82 -9.35 -18.35 1.25
CA GLU A 82 -9.66 -17.39 0.18
C GLU A 82 -9.14 -15.98 0.52
N GLY A 83 -9.35 -15.52 1.75
CA GLY A 83 -8.86 -14.22 2.21
C GLY A 83 -7.34 -14.14 2.23
N MET A 84 -6.64 -15.22 2.60
CA MET A 84 -5.17 -15.29 2.55
C MET A 84 -4.66 -15.24 1.11
N GLU A 85 -5.30 -15.96 0.18
CA GLU A 85 -4.94 -15.93 -1.25
C GLU A 85 -5.14 -14.55 -1.87
N LYS A 86 -6.25 -13.86 -1.53
CA LYS A 86 -6.50 -12.47 -1.93
C LYS A 86 -5.47 -11.52 -1.34
N THR A 87 -5.13 -11.67 -0.05
CA THR A 87 -4.05 -10.91 0.62
C THR A 87 -2.73 -11.06 -0.12
N ARG A 88 -2.35 -12.30 -0.43
CA ARG A 88 -1.12 -12.59 -1.17
C ARG A 88 -1.15 -12.00 -2.58
N SER A 89 -2.30 -11.99 -3.24
CA SER A 89 -2.47 -11.38 -4.57
C SER A 89 -2.31 -9.86 -4.52
N VAL A 90 -2.85 -9.21 -3.49
CA VAL A 90 -2.61 -7.77 -3.23
C VAL A 90 -1.12 -7.50 -3.02
N PHE A 91 -0.44 -8.30 -2.21
CA PHE A 91 1.00 -8.14 -2.00
C PHE A 91 1.82 -8.38 -3.27
N LYS A 92 1.43 -9.32 -4.13
CA LYS A 92 2.07 -9.51 -5.43
C LYS A 92 1.97 -8.27 -6.33
N GLN A 93 0.82 -7.59 -6.37
CA GLN A 93 0.69 -6.35 -7.13
C GLN A 93 1.55 -5.22 -6.54
N LEU A 94 1.51 -5.06 -5.22
CA LEU A 94 2.34 -4.07 -4.51
C LEU A 94 3.83 -4.34 -4.70
N GLY A 95 4.28 -5.60 -4.62
CA GLY A 95 5.67 -6.03 -4.75
C GLY A 95 6.29 -5.75 -6.11
N LYS A 96 5.49 -5.54 -7.15
CA LYS A 96 5.94 -5.11 -8.49
C LYS A 96 6.35 -3.64 -8.54
N LEU A 97 5.91 -2.83 -7.58
CA LEU A 97 6.21 -1.40 -7.49
C LEU A 97 7.61 -1.16 -6.91
N THR A 98 8.64 -1.68 -7.57
CA THR A 98 10.02 -1.72 -7.03
C THR A 98 10.64 -0.33 -6.78
N GLN A 99 10.11 0.72 -7.40
CA GLN A 99 10.54 2.11 -7.17
C GLN A 99 9.78 2.81 -6.04
N LEU A 100 8.84 2.12 -5.38
CA LEU A 100 7.98 2.70 -4.36
C LEU A 100 8.81 3.12 -3.14
N GLN A 101 8.66 4.39 -2.76
CA GLN A 101 9.33 4.99 -1.61
C GLN A 101 8.36 5.26 -0.46
N SER A 102 7.09 5.52 -0.77
CA SER A 102 6.05 5.80 0.22
C SER A 102 4.80 5.00 -0.12
N LEU A 103 4.44 4.07 0.77
CA LEU A 103 3.18 3.35 0.73
C LEU A 103 2.33 3.78 1.93
N LYS A 104 1.17 4.37 1.64
CA LYS A 104 0.18 4.71 2.66
C LYS A 104 -1.13 4.01 2.34
N LEU A 105 -1.50 3.10 3.21
CA LEU A 105 -2.77 2.40 3.16
C LEU A 105 -3.64 3.01 4.25
N ILE A 106 -4.39 4.03 3.83
CA ILE A 106 -5.29 4.79 4.70
C ILE A 106 -6.58 3.97 4.86
N LYS A 107 -7.33 4.32 5.89
CA LYS A 107 -8.57 3.73 6.27
C LYS A 107 -9.45 4.81 6.88
N VAL A 108 -10.47 5.21 6.14
CA VAL A 108 -11.40 6.27 6.57
C VAL A 108 -12.26 5.77 7.74
N ASP A 109 -12.62 4.48 7.78
CA ASP A 109 -13.36 3.89 8.90
C ASP A 109 -12.43 3.19 9.91
N SER A 110 -12.22 3.80 11.07
CA SER A 110 -11.39 3.26 12.15
C SER A 110 -11.76 1.85 12.64
N ARG A 111 -12.95 1.30 12.33
CA ARG A 111 -13.41 0.00 12.86
C ARG A 111 -13.00 -1.24 12.06
N LYS A 112 -12.65 -1.13 10.77
CA LYS A 112 -12.29 -2.31 9.94
C LYS A 112 -10.88 -2.84 10.24
N ARG A 113 -10.46 -3.97 9.66
CA ARG A 113 -9.08 -4.48 9.78
C ARG A 113 -8.16 -3.76 8.78
N THR A 114 -6.85 -3.81 9.00
CA THR A 114 -5.81 -3.43 8.01
C THR A 114 -5.27 -4.69 7.34
N LEU A 115 -4.44 -4.55 6.30
CA LEU A 115 -3.72 -5.70 5.74
C LEU A 115 -2.92 -6.42 6.81
N ASP A 116 -2.95 -7.74 6.77
CA ASP A 116 -2.19 -8.60 7.66
C ASP A 116 -0.75 -8.76 7.16
N LEU A 117 0.20 -8.21 7.92
CA LEU A 117 1.63 -8.17 7.57
C LEU A 117 2.41 -9.31 8.22
N ARG A 118 1.84 -10.50 8.24
CA ARG A 118 2.53 -11.70 8.68
C ARG A 118 3.19 -12.39 7.49
N LEU A 119 4.27 -13.12 7.72
CA LEU A 119 4.92 -13.88 6.65
C LEU A 119 3.98 -14.94 6.08
N ARG A 120 3.17 -15.57 6.95
CA ARG A 120 2.17 -16.56 6.55
C ARG A 120 1.11 -16.02 5.57
N THR A 121 0.86 -14.70 5.56
CA THR A 121 -0.13 -14.07 4.67
C THR A 121 0.48 -13.44 3.42
N GLY A 122 1.79 -13.58 3.22
CA GLY A 122 2.45 -13.17 1.99
C GLY A 122 3.27 -11.88 2.10
N LEU A 123 3.67 -11.45 3.30
CA LEU A 123 4.57 -10.30 3.47
C LEU A 123 5.86 -10.45 2.62
N ASP A 124 6.32 -11.70 2.43
CA ASP A 124 7.48 -12.05 1.60
C ASP A 124 7.38 -11.58 0.14
N GLU A 125 6.17 -11.47 -0.41
CA GLU A 125 5.93 -10.96 -1.76
C GLU A 125 6.35 -9.49 -1.93
N LEU A 126 6.50 -8.75 -0.83
CA LEU A 126 6.97 -7.37 -0.81
C LEU A 126 8.50 -7.24 -0.73
N ALA A 127 9.26 -8.35 -0.81
CA ALA A 127 10.73 -8.35 -0.69
C ALA A 127 11.42 -7.38 -1.68
N ASN A 128 10.81 -7.16 -2.85
CA ASN A 128 11.38 -6.33 -3.92
C ASN A 128 11.24 -4.81 -3.68
N LEU A 129 10.53 -4.38 -2.63
CA LEU A 129 10.36 -2.97 -2.28
C LEU A 129 11.60 -2.37 -1.61
N LYS A 130 12.78 -2.53 -2.22
CA LYS A 130 14.08 -2.10 -1.67
C LYS A 130 14.21 -0.58 -1.50
N TRP A 131 13.35 0.19 -2.16
CA TRP A 131 13.32 1.65 -2.10
C TRP A 131 12.33 2.21 -1.08
N LEU A 132 11.57 1.35 -0.41
CA LEU A 132 10.54 1.76 0.54
C LEU A 132 11.18 2.47 1.73
N ARG A 133 10.73 3.70 1.98
CA ARG A 133 11.19 4.56 3.08
C ARG A 133 10.10 4.80 4.12
N LEU A 134 8.85 4.80 3.67
CA LEU A 134 7.69 5.04 4.51
C LEU A 134 6.65 3.97 4.22
N LEU A 135 6.26 3.24 5.27
CA LEU A 135 5.06 2.42 5.28
C LEU A 135 4.15 2.89 6.40
N SER A 136 2.92 3.26 6.05
CA SER A 136 1.96 3.77 7.02
C SER A 136 0.58 3.14 6.82
N PHE A 137 0.04 2.62 7.91
CA PHE A 137 -1.36 2.25 8.05
C PHE A 137 -2.04 3.30 8.93
N SER A 138 -3.28 3.69 8.64
CA SER A 138 -3.98 4.62 9.53
C SER A 138 -4.70 3.88 10.67
N ASN A 139 -4.61 4.45 11.88
CA ASN A 139 -5.47 4.20 13.04
C ASN A 139 -5.52 2.79 13.66
N ASN A 140 -4.68 1.84 13.26
CA ASN A 140 -4.58 0.56 13.96
C ASN A 140 -3.25 0.40 14.69
N CYS A 141 -3.28 0.55 16.01
CA CYS A 141 -2.22 0.08 16.90
C CYS A 141 -2.29 -1.45 17.12
N PHE A 142 -3.03 -2.18 16.27
CA PHE A 142 -3.38 -3.60 16.43
C PHE A 142 -2.66 -4.53 15.44
N GLN A 143 -1.81 -4.01 14.55
CA GLN A 143 -0.89 -4.90 13.84
C GLN A 143 0.15 -5.39 14.86
N GLU A 144 -0.07 -6.58 15.38
CA GLU A 144 0.91 -7.33 16.13
C GLU A 144 1.89 -7.91 15.11
N ILE A 145 3.09 -7.34 15.09
CA ILE A 145 4.23 -7.86 14.32
C ILE A 145 5.13 -8.56 15.33
N ASP A 146 5.40 -9.84 15.07
CA ASP A 146 6.30 -10.61 15.91
C ASP A 146 7.78 -10.33 15.57
N LEU A 147 8.69 -11.01 16.27
CA LEU A 147 10.13 -10.86 16.05
C LEU A 147 10.56 -11.32 14.66
N GLU A 148 9.92 -12.36 14.12
CA GLU A 148 10.25 -12.94 12.82
C GLU A 148 9.95 -11.92 11.71
N GLU A 149 8.75 -11.34 11.74
CA GLU A 149 8.34 -10.34 10.75
C GLU A 149 9.10 -9.02 10.89
N ALA A 150 9.39 -8.57 12.11
CA ALA A 150 10.24 -7.39 12.33
C ALA A 150 11.65 -7.60 11.76
N THR A 151 12.24 -8.77 11.99
CA THR A 151 13.57 -9.13 11.45
C THR A 151 13.52 -9.15 9.93
N TRP A 152 12.52 -9.81 9.35
CA TRP A 152 12.34 -9.88 7.91
C TRP A 152 12.22 -8.49 7.28
N ILE A 153 11.45 -7.56 7.88
CA ILE A 153 11.28 -6.18 7.40
C ILE A 153 12.62 -5.45 7.35
N VAL A 154 13.41 -5.52 8.41
CA VAL A 154 14.70 -4.84 8.51
C VAL A 154 15.69 -5.38 7.48
N GLU A 155 15.74 -6.70 7.31
CA GLU A 155 16.64 -7.35 6.35
C GLU A 155 16.24 -7.06 4.90
N ASN A 156 14.93 -7.00 4.62
CA ASN A 156 14.45 -6.88 3.24
C ASN A 156 14.25 -5.44 2.77
N TRP A 157 13.99 -4.50 3.66
CA TRP A 157 13.75 -3.08 3.31
C TRP A 157 14.81 -2.16 3.92
N PRO A 158 16.05 -2.16 3.36
CA PRO A 158 17.21 -1.48 3.96
C PRO A 158 17.09 0.06 4.02
N ARG A 159 16.03 0.63 3.43
CA ARG A 159 15.79 2.08 3.36
C ARG A 159 14.59 2.52 4.18
N ILE A 160 13.91 1.61 4.86
CA ILE A 160 12.75 1.94 5.67
C ILE A 160 13.19 2.91 6.79
N LYS A 161 12.47 4.02 6.94
CA LYS A 161 12.75 5.07 7.93
C LYS A 161 11.57 5.32 8.84
N TYR A 162 10.37 5.13 8.33
CA TYR A 162 9.14 5.39 9.05
C TYR A 162 8.20 4.21 8.91
N TRP A 163 7.72 3.74 10.04
CA TRP A 163 6.72 2.69 10.14
C TRP A 163 5.63 3.12 11.13
N ASN A 164 4.36 3.04 10.72
CA ASN A 164 3.22 3.26 11.62
C ASN A 164 2.51 1.93 11.92
N GLY A 165 2.97 1.24 12.96
CA GLY A 165 2.41 0.01 13.50
C GLY A 165 3.03 -0.30 14.86
N ASN A 166 2.38 -1.15 15.65
CA ASN A 166 2.75 -1.39 17.04
C ASN A 166 3.75 -2.56 17.12
N MET A 167 5.03 -2.28 16.87
CA MET A 167 6.09 -3.26 17.11
C MET A 167 6.47 -3.28 18.60
N MET A 168 6.89 -4.44 19.09
CA MET A 168 7.71 -4.48 20.30
C MET A 168 8.99 -3.66 20.05
N CYS A 169 9.06 -2.47 20.69
CA CYS A 169 10.01 -1.38 20.44
C CYS A 169 11.52 -1.72 20.45
N ASN A 170 11.92 -2.94 20.83
CA ASN A 170 13.32 -3.22 21.19
C ASN A 170 14.24 -3.48 19.99
N ILE A 171 13.72 -3.79 18.79
CA ILE A 171 14.54 -4.23 17.63
C ILE A 171 14.88 -3.07 16.67
N LEU A 172 14.03 -2.04 16.59
CA LEU A 172 14.17 -0.96 15.61
C LEU A 172 15.02 0.23 16.08
N ALA A 173 15.25 0.36 17.40
CA ALA A 173 16.04 1.46 17.96
C ALA A 173 17.48 1.58 17.39
N PRO A 174 18.20 0.47 17.11
CA PRO A 174 19.52 0.55 16.46
C PRO A 174 19.46 0.95 14.98
N HIS A 175 18.28 0.84 14.35
CA HIS A 175 18.09 0.97 12.90
C HIS A 175 17.52 2.33 12.48
N ASN A 176 17.39 3.29 13.40
CA ASN A 176 16.84 4.64 13.16
C ASN A 176 15.45 4.65 12.49
N ILE A 177 14.63 3.63 12.74
CA ILE A 177 13.26 3.58 12.23
C ILE A 177 12.35 4.28 13.24
N TYR A 178 11.72 5.37 12.81
CA TYR A 178 10.77 6.11 13.62
C TYR A 178 9.42 5.39 13.65
N ILE A 179 8.96 5.06 14.86
CA ILE A 179 7.62 4.50 15.09
C ILE A 179 6.67 5.63 15.45
N GLY A 180 5.65 5.84 14.62
CA GLY A 180 4.61 6.83 14.89
C GLY A 180 3.65 6.37 16.00
N TYR A 181 3.87 6.77 17.25
CA TYR A 181 2.88 6.58 18.32
C TYR A 181 1.89 7.76 18.34
N TRP A 182 0.62 7.52 18.03
CA TRP A 182 -0.45 8.43 18.46
C TRP A 182 -0.86 8.02 19.87
N ALA A 183 -0.36 8.76 20.86
CA ALA A 183 -0.73 8.60 22.25
C ALA A 183 -2.25 8.73 22.40
N LYS A 184 -2.94 7.62 22.69
CA LYS A 184 -4.24 7.70 23.38
C LYS A 184 -3.97 8.42 24.70
N ARG A 185 -4.40 9.68 24.81
CA ARG A 185 -4.68 10.29 26.11
C ARG A 185 -5.65 9.34 26.82
N LEU A 186 -5.13 8.57 27.77
CA LEU A 186 -5.91 7.95 28.83
C LEU A 186 -6.67 9.10 29.52
N ARG A 187 -7.97 9.22 29.23
CA ARG A 187 -8.86 9.91 30.17
C ARG A 187 -9.04 8.96 31.35
N LYS A 188 -8.60 9.44 32.52
CA LYS A 188 -8.95 8.89 33.83
C LYS A 188 -10.46 8.85 34.01
#